data_AF-A0A392UHL8-F1
#
_entry.id   AF-A0A392UHL8-F1
#
_cell.length_a   1.000
_cell.length_b   1.000
_cell.length_c   1.000
_cell.angle_alpha   90.00
_cell.angle_beta   90.00
_cell.angle_gamma   90.00
#
_symmetry.space_group_name_H-M   'P 1'
#
loop_
_entity.id
_entity.type
_entity.pdbx_description
1 polymer ?
#
loop_
_entity_poly.entity_id
_entity_poly.type
_entity_poly.pdbx_seq_one_letter_code
_entity_poly.pdbx_strand_id
1 'polypeptide(L)' 'NKQRVAQAIIQSNLVFQPKPWPKVSDNAKDLVKKMLDLDPKRRPTAQEVLG' A
#
# COMPACT_ATOMS: atom_id res chain seq x y z
N ASN A 1 -19.96 -6.22 -7.08
CA ASN A 1 -19.06 -5.25 -6.40
C ASN A 1 -17.84 -5.92 -5.72
N LYS A 2 -18.01 -6.98 -4.91
CA LYS A 2 -16.88 -7.66 -4.21
C LYS A 2 -15.82 -8.30 -5.12
N GLN A 3 -16.20 -8.86 -6.26
CA GLN A 3 -15.27 -9.50 -7.21
C GLN A 3 -14.20 -8.54 -7.76
N ARG A 4 -14.56 -7.27 -8.00
CA ARG A 4 -13.61 -6.23 -8.45
C ARG A 4 -12.59 -5.88 -7.37
N VAL A 5 -13.02 -5.85 -6.11
CA VAL A 5 -12.14 -5.62 -4.96
C VAL A 5 -11.15 -6.78 -4.81
N ALA A 6 -11.63 -8.03 -4.91
CA ALA A 6 -10.76 -9.20 -4.85
C ALA A 6 -9.73 -9.21 -5.99
N GLN A 7 -10.13 -8.87 -7.22
CA GLN A 7 -9.21 -8.75 -8.34
C GLN A 7 -8.16 -7.64 -8.13
N ALA A 8 -8.56 -6.48 -7.59
CA ALA A 8 -7.63 -5.41 -7.29
C ALA A 8 -6.60 -5.80 -6.20
N ILE A 9 -7.03 -6.57 -5.19
CA ILE A 9 -6.14 -7.12 -4.15
C ILE A 9 -5.14 -8.10 -4.78
N ILE A 10 -5.59 -9.01 -5.64
CA ILE A 10 -4.72 -10.00 -6.31
C ILE A 10 -3.70 -9.31 -7.23
N GLN A 11 -4.11 -8.26 -7.94
CA GLN A 11 -3.24 -7.52 -8.85
C GLN A 11 -2.21 -6.65 -8.14
N SER A 12 -2.45 -6.29 -6.87
CA SER A 12 -1.59 -5.39 -6.08
C SER A 12 -1.19 -4.09 -6.82
N ASN A 13 -2.04 -3.63 -7.73
CA ASN A 13 -1.77 -2.43 -8.52
C ASN A 13 -2.17 -1.18 -7.73
N LEU A 14 -1.29 -0.77 -6.81
CA LEU A 14 -1.48 0.41 -5.98
C LEU A 14 -1.09 1.69 -6.75
N VAL A 15 -2.09 2.42 -7.22
CA VAL A 15 -1.89 3.69 -7.94
C VAL A 15 -2.24 4.86 -7.02
N PHE A 16 -1.26 5.71 -6.73
CA PHE A 16 -1.43 6.92 -5.92
C PHE A 16 -1.82 8.14 -6.78
N GLN A 17 -2.93 8.02 -7.49
CA GLN A 17 -3.54 9.09 -8.32
C GLN A 17 -5.07 8.91 -8.33
N PRO A 18 -5.90 9.97 -8.43
CA PRO A 18 -5.61 11.41 -8.44
C PRO A 18 -5.61 11.99 -7.00
N LYS A 19 -5.96 13.28 -6.79
CA LYS A 19 -5.93 13.94 -5.46
C LYS A 19 -6.55 13.06 -4.35
N PRO A 20 -5.97 13.03 -3.13
CA PRO A 20 -4.97 13.97 -2.59
C PRO A 20 -3.50 13.55 -2.74
N TRP A 21 -3.22 12.40 -3.35
CA TRP A 21 -1.89 11.80 -3.38
C TRP A 21 -0.73 12.69 -3.86
N PRO A 22 -0.90 13.63 -4.81
CA PRO A 22 0.18 14.55 -5.17
C PRO A 22 0.70 15.41 -4.02
N LYS A 23 -0.10 15.65 -2.96
CA LYS A 23 0.31 16.43 -1.78
C LYS A 23 0.94 15.58 -0.67
N VAL A 24 0.83 14.26 -0.77
CA VAL A 24 1.38 13.33 0.23
C VAL A 24 2.85 13.12 -0.06
N SER A 25 3.70 13.15 0.97
CA SER A 25 5.14 12.91 0.83
C SER A 25 5.41 11.52 0.23
N ASP A 26 6.49 11.40 -0.54
CA ASP A 26 6.86 10.11 -1.14
C ASP A 26 7.21 9.05 -0.09
N ASN A 27 7.82 9.44 1.03
CA ASN A 27 8.07 8.52 2.16
C ASN A 27 6.78 7.88 2.70
N ALA A 28 5.71 8.66 2.83
CA ALA A 28 4.41 8.13 3.29
C ALA A 28 3.79 7.18 2.25
N LYS A 29 3.91 7.49 0.96
CA LYS A 29 3.46 6.58 -0.12
C LYS A 29 4.25 5.28 -0.11
N ASP A 30 5.55 5.36 0.07
CA ASP A 30 6.44 4.20 0.08
C ASP A 30 6.23 3.33 1.32
N LEU A 31 5.95 3.93 2.48
CA LEU A 31 5.52 3.18 3.66
C LEU A 31 4.23 2.39 3.38
N VAL A 32 3.20 3.03 2.81
CA VAL A 32 1.94 2.36 2.46
C VAL A 32 2.17 1.23 1.46
N LYS A 33 3.03 1.40 0.44
CA LYS A 33 3.40 0.31 -0.48
C LYS A 33 3.99 -0.89 0.25
N LYS A 34 4.96 -0.65 1.15
CA LYS A 34 5.61 -1.71 1.94
C LYS A 34 4.62 -2.43 2.87
N MET A 35 3.72 -1.68 3.50
CA MET A 35 2.68 -2.25 4.37
C MET A 35 1.67 -3.12 3.60
N LEU A 36 1.49 -2.87 2.30
CA LEU A 36 0.59 -3.62 1.41
C LEU A 36 1.31 -4.66 0.54
N ASP A 37 2.54 -5.06 0.90
CA ASP A 37 3.24 -6.14 0.19
C ASP A 37 2.42 -7.44 0.21
N LEU A 38 2.40 -8.12 -0.94
CA LEU A 38 1.71 -9.40 -1.12
C LEU A 38 2.41 -10.53 -0.36
N ASP A 39 3.73 -10.46 -0.23
CA ASP A 39 4.53 -11.38 0.59
C ASP A 39 4.50 -10.91 2.05
N PRO A 40 3.84 -11.65 2.96
CA PRO A 40 3.76 -11.26 4.37
C PRO A 40 5.13 -11.15 5.04
N LYS A 41 6.17 -11.84 4.52
CA LYS A 41 7.53 -11.80 5.07
C LYS A 41 8.27 -10.51 4.73
N ARG A 42 7.83 -9.78 3.70
CA ARG A 42 8.39 -8.48 3.29
C ARG A 42 7.66 -7.30 3.93
N ARG A 43 6.50 -7.56 4.54
CA ARG A 43 5.71 -6.54 5.21
C ARG A 43 6.40 -6.12 6.51
N PRO A 44 6.60 -4.81 6.73
CA PRO A 44 7.15 -4.36 8.00
C PRO A 44 6.15 -4.66 9.12
N THR A 45 6.69 -5.04 10.27
CA THR A 45 5.95 -5.18 11.52
C THR A 45 5.53 -3.81 12.04
N ALA A 46 4.51 -3.78 12.91
CA ALA A 46 4.10 -2.53 13.55
C ALA A 46 5.25 -1.89 14.35
N GLN A 47 6.13 -2.72 14.93
CA GLN A 47 7.30 -2.25 15.67
C GLN A 47 8.32 -1.56 14.74
N GLU A 48 8.59 -2.09 13.55
CA GLU A 48 9.51 -1.47 12.58
C GLU A 48 8.98 -0.17 11.97
N VAL A 49 7.66 0.06 12.03
CA VAL A 49 7.04 1.29 11.54
C VAL A 49 7.01 2.38 12.62
N LEU A 50 6.87 2.00 13.89
CA LEU A 50 6.66 2.92 15.02
C LEU A 50 7.92 3.16 15.86
N GLY A 51 8.92 2.28 15.76
CA GLY A 51 10.22 2.41 16.42
C GLY A 51 11.14 3.38 15.70
#